data_AF-A0AAW0Z6G7-F1
#
_entry.id   AF-A0AAW0Z6G7-F1
#
_cell.length_a   1.000
_cell.length_b   1.000
_cell.length_c   1.000
_cell.angle_alpha   90.00
_cell.angle_beta   90.00
_cell.angle_gamma   90.00
#
_symmetry.space_group_name_H-M   'P 1'
#
loop_
_entity.id
_entity.type
_entity.pdbx_description
1 polymer ?
#
loop_
_entity_poly.entity_id
_entity_poly.type
_entity_poly.pdbx_seq_one_letter_code
_entity_poly.pdbx_strand_id
1 'polypeptide(L)'
;MSVSATGFTPETYHATRNEVGVFTTPPYSEAIKPLWRFQDSVVARASAEAIWERFERYRDQEDFVGMDITRKFLQMGRTRSLRYALRPGGRKYSASTGEEMARTGKVYDEEKRKGAGVFEGYLDRCWRDEVYQEAYDEWAKEGKKAKVVNGKGKSVERPERDMHVRSRAKGRATAKRKRTSSDSEGHEESSTQEEHVENKDAVDESEIESISPSASKKTRSTTQSQRRRAANVIHDPPATRRSTRSRT
;
A
#
# COMPACT_ATOMS: atom_id res chain seq x y z
N MET A 1 -16.15 -13.02 -30.05
CA MET A 1 -15.41 -11.85 -30.59
C MET A 1 -14.44 -11.42 -29.53
N SER A 2 -13.16 -11.20 -29.86
CA SER A 2 -12.11 -10.94 -28.86
C SER A 2 -12.37 -9.62 -28.13
N VAL A 3 -12.32 -9.64 -26.80
CA VAL A 3 -12.47 -8.43 -25.97
C VAL A 3 -11.40 -7.40 -26.33
N SER A 4 -11.82 -6.16 -26.54
CA SER A 4 -11.00 -5.14 -27.19
C SER A 4 -10.17 -4.35 -26.20
N ALA A 5 -8.90 -4.73 -26.11
CA ALA A 5 -7.77 -3.81 -26.21
C ALA A 5 -7.82 -2.54 -25.33
N THR A 6 -7.48 -2.70 -24.05
CA THR A 6 -6.54 -1.75 -23.47
C THR A 6 -5.21 -1.87 -24.23
N GLY A 7 -4.56 -0.75 -24.56
CA GLY A 7 -3.45 -0.69 -25.53
C GLY A 7 -2.13 -1.32 -25.08
N PHE A 8 -2.17 -2.25 -24.12
CA PHE A 8 -1.01 -2.92 -23.58
C PHE A 8 -0.93 -4.35 -24.08
N THR A 9 0.26 -4.72 -24.57
CA THR A 9 0.62 -6.10 -24.90
C THR A 9 1.78 -6.53 -23.99
N PRO A 10 2.11 -7.82 -23.92
CA PRO A 10 3.31 -8.27 -23.22
C PRO A 10 4.63 -7.65 -23.72
N GLU A 11 4.63 -7.06 -24.93
CA GLU A 11 5.76 -6.29 -25.47
C GLU A 11 5.82 -4.86 -24.90
N THR A 12 4.69 -4.16 -24.77
CA THR A 12 4.65 -2.77 -24.28
C THR A 12 4.53 -2.67 -22.76
N TYR A 13 4.00 -3.70 -22.10
CA TYR A 13 3.91 -3.80 -20.65
C TYR A 13 4.60 -5.05 -20.11
N HIS A 14 5.77 -4.86 -19.52
CA HIS A 14 6.53 -5.94 -18.88
C HIS A 14 6.16 -6.07 -17.40
N ALA A 15 5.28 -7.05 -17.10
CA ALA A 15 4.92 -7.41 -15.74
C ALA A 15 6.14 -7.86 -14.92
N THR A 16 6.21 -7.37 -13.70
CA THR A 16 7.38 -7.50 -12.82
C THR A 16 6.93 -7.46 -11.37
N ARG A 17 7.58 -8.26 -10.50
CA ARG A 17 7.30 -8.29 -9.05
C ARG A 17 7.75 -7.03 -8.27
N ASN A 18 8.20 -5.99 -8.96
CA ASN A 18 8.57 -4.70 -8.39
C ASN A 18 7.51 -3.63 -8.74
N GLU A 19 7.78 -2.39 -8.38
CA GLU A 19 6.85 -1.26 -8.55
C GLU A 19 7.01 -0.55 -9.92
N VAL A 20 7.75 -1.13 -10.88
CA VAL A 20 7.97 -0.51 -12.21
C VAL A 20 6.66 -0.41 -13.01
N GLY A 21 6.42 0.74 -13.61
CA GLY A 21 5.21 1.06 -14.37
C GLY A 21 4.06 1.66 -13.56
N VAL A 22 4.11 1.61 -12.21
CA VAL A 22 2.95 1.95 -11.35
C VAL A 22 2.34 3.35 -11.61
N PHE A 23 3.15 4.33 -12.03
CA PHE A 23 2.70 5.68 -12.38
C PHE A 23 2.69 5.99 -13.89
N THR A 24 3.11 5.06 -14.74
CA THR A 24 3.35 5.30 -16.18
C THR A 24 2.57 4.34 -17.07
N THR A 25 1.44 3.84 -16.58
CA THR A 25 0.56 2.90 -17.29
C THR A 25 -0.89 3.41 -17.24
N PRO A 26 -1.19 4.53 -17.93
CA PRO A 26 -2.56 5.03 -18.06
C PRO A 26 -3.39 4.08 -18.96
N PRO A 27 -4.71 3.93 -18.72
CA PRO A 27 -5.53 4.71 -17.80
C PRO A 27 -5.43 4.26 -16.33
N TYR A 28 -4.90 3.07 -16.05
CA TYR A 28 -4.89 2.46 -14.71
C TYR A 28 -4.20 3.32 -13.67
N SER A 29 -2.99 3.84 -13.98
CA SER A 29 -2.23 4.64 -13.03
C SER A 29 -2.99 5.88 -12.58
N GLU A 30 -3.71 6.56 -13.47
CA GLU A 30 -4.50 7.75 -13.14
C GLU A 30 -5.83 7.40 -12.46
N ALA A 31 -6.41 6.22 -12.69
CA ALA A 31 -7.60 5.75 -11.98
C ALA A 31 -7.31 5.35 -10.51
N ILE A 32 -6.13 4.79 -10.23
CA ILE A 32 -5.78 4.21 -8.92
C ILE A 32 -5.05 5.21 -8.02
N LYS A 33 -4.19 6.07 -8.59
CA LYS A 33 -3.41 7.10 -7.88
C LYS A 33 -4.22 8.04 -6.95
N PRO A 34 -5.46 8.46 -7.27
CA PRO A 34 -6.28 9.26 -6.34
C PRO A 34 -6.67 8.51 -5.06
N LEU A 35 -6.86 7.18 -5.16
CA LEU A 35 -7.24 6.28 -4.06
C LEU A 35 -6.06 6.00 -3.12
N TRP A 36 -4.84 5.99 -3.67
CA TRP A 36 -3.63 5.69 -2.93
C TRP A 36 -3.23 6.80 -1.94
N ARG A 37 -3.81 6.70 -0.75
CA ARG A 37 -3.54 7.58 0.40
C ARG A 37 -2.82 6.82 1.51
N PHE A 38 -2.05 7.57 2.29
CA PHE A 38 -1.41 7.05 3.50
C PHE A 38 -1.14 8.19 4.47
N GLN A 39 -1.57 8.00 5.71
CA GLN A 39 -1.26 8.89 6.84
C GLN A 39 -1.05 8.06 8.10
N ASP A 40 -2.02 7.23 8.44
CA ASP A 40 -2.08 6.35 9.61
C ASP A 40 -2.70 5.00 9.22
N SER A 41 -2.94 4.12 10.18
CA SER A 41 -3.52 2.79 9.93
C SER A 41 -4.97 2.82 9.42
N VAL A 42 -5.74 3.87 9.74
CA VAL A 42 -7.13 4.04 9.31
C VAL A 42 -7.19 4.51 7.86
N VAL A 43 -6.39 5.53 7.51
CA VAL A 43 -6.25 6.00 6.12
C VAL A 43 -5.64 4.93 5.23
N ALA A 44 -4.68 4.13 5.75
CA ALA A 44 -4.14 2.99 5.02
C ALA A 44 -5.20 1.92 4.73
N ARG A 45 -6.13 1.67 5.66
CA ARG A 45 -7.25 0.72 5.46
C ARG A 45 -8.19 1.18 4.36
N ALA A 46 -8.74 2.38 4.45
CA ALA A 46 -9.64 2.92 3.42
C ALA A 46 -8.98 2.98 2.03
N SER A 47 -7.69 3.35 1.98
CA SER A 47 -6.87 3.34 0.77
C SER A 47 -6.71 1.94 0.18
N ALA A 48 -6.31 0.96 1.00
CA ALA A 48 -6.13 -0.42 0.55
C ALA A 48 -7.44 -1.11 0.14
N GLU A 49 -8.55 -0.80 0.81
CA GLU A 49 -9.90 -1.29 0.47
C GLU A 49 -10.39 -0.74 -0.88
N ALA A 50 -10.28 0.58 -1.11
CA ALA A 50 -10.64 1.17 -2.40
C ALA A 50 -9.76 0.69 -3.56
N ILE A 51 -8.48 0.39 -3.28
CA ILE A 51 -7.55 -0.22 -4.24
C ILE A 51 -7.92 -1.70 -4.47
N TRP A 52 -8.29 -2.46 -3.44
CA TRP A 52 -8.74 -3.85 -3.58
C TRP A 52 -10.03 -3.96 -4.41
N GLU A 53 -11.00 -3.06 -4.21
CA GLU A 53 -12.22 -3.02 -5.04
C GLU A 53 -11.89 -2.79 -6.52
N ARG A 54 -10.84 -2.02 -6.84
CA ARG A 54 -10.34 -1.88 -8.22
C ARG A 54 -9.70 -3.17 -8.73
N PHE A 55 -8.94 -3.88 -7.91
CA PHE A 55 -8.36 -5.17 -8.28
C PHE A 55 -9.44 -6.17 -8.64
N GLU A 56 -10.47 -6.32 -7.81
CA GLU A 56 -11.61 -7.20 -8.06
C GLU A 56 -12.35 -6.81 -9.35
N ARG A 57 -12.65 -5.53 -9.56
CA ARG A 57 -13.26 -5.06 -10.82
C ARG A 57 -12.42 -5.40 -12.04
N TYR A 58 -11.08 -5.32 -11.98
CA TYR A 58 -10.21 -5.69 -13.10
C TYR A 58 -10.15 -7.21 -13.30
N ARG A 59 -10.12 -8.00 -12.21
CA ARG A 59 -10.19 -9.46 -12.25
C ARG A 59 -11.48 -9.94 -12.92
N ASP A 60 -12.62 -9.35 -12.54
CA ASP A 60 -13.94 -9.68 -13.09
C ASP A 60 -14.09 -9.24 -14.58
N GLN A 61 -13.14 -8.45 -15.10
CA GLN A 61 -12.99 -8.07 -16.52
C GLN A 61 -11.87 -8.83 -17.24
N GLU A 62 -11.21 -9.80 -16.58
CA GLU A 62 -10.02 -10.51 -17.06
C GLU A 62 -8.84 -9.57 -17.41
N ASP A 63 -8.81 -8.37 -16.84
CA ASP A 63 -7.82 -7.33 -17.13
C ASP A 63 -6.57 -7.47 -16.24
N PHE A 64 -5.61 -8.24 -16.75
CA PHE A 64 -4.34 -8.47 -16.09
C PHE A 64 -3.53 -7.20 -15.79
N VAL A 65 -3.49 -6.22 -16.71
CA VAL A 65 -2.68 -5.01 -16.54
C VAL A 65 -3.28 -4.12 -15.45
N GLY A 66 -4.62 -4.03 -15.41
CA GLY A 66 -5.34 -3.41 -14.31
C GLY A 66 -5.04 -4.09 -12.97
N MET A 67 -5.10 -5.41 -12.90
CA MET A 67 -4.74 -6.17 -11.69
C MET A 67 -3.28 -5.92 -11.23
N ASP A 68 -2.29 -6.02 -12.12
CA ASP A 68 -0.87 -5.85 -11.74
C ASP A 68 -0.54 -4.41 -11.31
N ILE A 69 -1.08 -3.39 -11.98
CA ILE A 69 -0.90 -1.99 -11.53
C ILE A 69 -1.52 -1.79 -10.15
N THR A 70 -2.72 -2.33 -9.92
CA THR A 70 -3.40 -2.23 -8.62
C THR A 70 -2.58 -2.89 -7.50
N ARG A 71 -2.05 -4.09 -7.76
CA ARG A 71 -1.11 -4.78 -6.87
C ARG A 71 0.19 -3.97 -6.64
N LYS A 72 0.73 -3.29 -7.65
CA LYS A 72 1.90 -2.41 -7.51
C LYS A 72 1.62 -1.21 -6.61
N PHE A 73 0.42 -0.63 -6.64
CA PHE A 73 0.01 0.41 -5.68
C PHE A 73 -0.06 -0.11 -4.23
N LEU A 74 -0.56 -1.33 -4.00
CA LEU A 74 -0.52 -1.96 -2.68
C LEU A 74 0.91 -2.20 -2.19
N GLN A 75 1.79 -2.71 -3.07
CA GLN A 75 3.22 -2.89 -2.77
C GLN A 75 3.90 -1.57 -2.39
N MET A 76 3.69 -0.52 -3.18
CA MET A 76 4.20 0.82 -2.92
C MET A 76 3.62 1.43 -1.64
N GLY A 77 2.35 1.14 -1.31
CA GLY A 77 1.72 1.49 -0.03
C GLY A 77 2.47 0.86 1.15
N ARG A 78 2.70 -0.46 1.09
CA ARG A 78 3.47 -1.20 2.09
C ARG A 78 4.89 -0.64 2.25
N THR A 79 5.64 -0.47 1.16
CA THR A 79 7.04 -0.01 1.20
C THR A 79 7.17 1.43 1.72
N ARG A 80 6.27 2.33 1.30
CA ARG A 80 6.23 3.71 1.78
C ARG A 80 5.86 3.80 3.26
N SER A 81 4.84 3.06 3.70
CA SER A 81 4.41 3.01 5.10
C SER A 81 5.52 2.47 6.01
N LEU A 82 6.16 1.36 5.61
CA LEU A 82 7.24 0.75 6.37
C LEU A 82 8.50 1.65 6.43
N ARG A 83 8.82 2.38 5.35
CA ARG A 83 9.90 3.38 5.37
C ARG A 83 9.64 4.48 6.41
N TYR A 84 8.39 4.90 6.55
CA TYR A 84 8.00 5.93 7.52
C TYR A 84 7.93 5.39 8.96
N ALA A 85 7.61 4.11 9.16
CA ALA A 85 7.69 3.44 10.46
C ALA A 85 9.14 3.26 10.96
N LEU A 86 10.07 2.95 10.06
CA LEU A 86 11.45 2.52 10.38
C LEU A 86 12.52 3.62 10.26
N ARG A 87 12.14 4.89 10.02
CA ARG A 87 13.09 6.00 9.92
C ARG A 87 12.61 7.24 10.67
N PRO A 88 13.48 7.95 11.43
CA PRO A 88 13.12 9.20 12.09
C PRO A 88 12.54 10.22 11.11
N GLY A 89 11.32 10.71 11.39
CA GLY A 89 10.60 11.63 10.51
C GLY A 89 10.40 11.13 9.07
N GLY A 90 10.56 9.82 8.83
CA GLY A 90 10.39 9.21 7.51
C GLY A 90 11.45 9.56 6.45
N ARG A 91 12.51 10.29 6.81
CA ARG A 91 13.56 10.74 5.89
C ARG A 91 14.44 9.55 5.48
N LYS A 92 14.83 9.46 4.20
CA LYS A 92 15.77 8.42 3.72
C LYS A 92 17.22 8.88 3.83
N TYR A 93 17.47 10.14 3.54
CA TYR A 93 18.79 10.75 3.47
C TYR A 93 19.00 11.73 4.64
N SER A 94 20.25 11.88 5.07
CA SER A 94 20.65 12.88 6.06
C SER A 94 20.46 14.28 5.48
N ALA A 95 19.95 15.21 6.28
CA ALA A 95 19.81 16.62 5.86
C ALA A 95 21.15 17.37 5.87
N SER A 96 22.15 16.90 6.61
CA SER A 96 23.48 17.52 6.70
C SER A 96 24.50 16.92 5.73
N THR A 97 24.50 15.60 5.53
CA THR A 97 25.49 14.92 4.67
C THR A 97 24.93 14.46 3.32
N GLY A 98 23.60 14.42 3.13
CA GLY A 98 22.97 13.89 1.91
C GLY A 98 23.03 12.35 1.77
N GLU A 99 23.77 11.66 2.64
CA GLU A 99 23.96 10.21 2.58
C GLU A 99 22.71 9.42 3.03
N GLU A 100 22.56 8.17 2.57
CA GLU A 100 21.46 7.32 3.05
C GLU A 100 21.67 6.97 4.52
N MET A 101 20.70 7.34 5.36
CA MET A 101 20.77 7.02 6.79
C MET A 101 20.70 5.51 7.01
N ALA A 102 21.51 5.02 7.96
CA ALA A 102 21.54 3.61 8.35
C ALA A 102 20.15 3.11 8.78
N ARG A 103 19.88 1.82 8.51
CA ARG A 103 18.66 1.14 8.98
C ARG A 103 18.92 0.65 10.40
N THR A 104 18.36 1.34 11.39
CA THR A 104 18.55 1.01 12.82
C THR A 104 17.75 -0.20 13.29
N GLY A 105 16.80 -0.71 12.48
CA GLY A 105 15.88 -1.78 12.86
C GLY A 105 14.79 -1.37 13.87
N LYS A 106 14.92 -0.19 14.48
CA LYS A 106 13.94 0.38 15.42
C LYS A 106 12.68 0.84 14.69
N VAL A 107 11.53 0.63 15.31
CA VAL A 107 10.26 1.27 14.94
C VAL A 107 10.18 2.62 15.66
N TYR A 108 9.92 3.68 14.91
CA TYR A 108 9.75 5.05 15.40
C TYR A 108 8.28 5.49 15.40
N ASP A 109 7.45 4.87 14.55
CA ASP A 109 6.02 5.15 14.46
C ASP A 109 5.25 3.86 14.18
N GLU A 110 4.50 3.40 15.19
CA GLU A 110 3.77 2.14 15.17
C GLU A 110 2.47 2.25 14.34
N GLU A 111 1.88 3.45 14.16
CA GLU A 111 0.72 3.62 13.27
C GLU A 111 1.11 3.48 11.80
N LYS A 112 2.30 3.98 11.41
CA LYS A 112 2.84 3.72 10.06
C LYS A 112 3.16 2.24 9.87
N ARG A 113 3.58 1.53 10.93
CA ARG A 113 3.85 0.08 10.89
C ARG A 113 2.57 -0.72 10.71
N LYS A 114 1.52 -0.41 11.48
CA LYS A 114 0.17 -0.98 11.32
C LYS A 114 -0.34 -0.73 9.90
N GLY A 115 -0.21 0.50 9.39
CA GLY A 115 -0.56 0.83 8.00
C GLY A 115 0.22 0.02 6.95
N ALA A 116 1.50 -0.26 7.19
CA ALA A 116 2.28 -1.16 6.33
C ALA A 116 1.72 -2.60 6.34
N GLY A 117 1.34 -3.11 7.52
CA GLY A 117 0.70 -4.42 7.67
C GLY A 117 -0.68 -4.52 7.00
N VAL A 118 -1.43 -3.42 6.96
CA VAL A 118 -2.70 -3.34 6.22
C VAL A 118 -2.46 -3.50 4.71
N PHE A 119 -1.55 -2.72 4.12
CA PHE A 119 -1.20 -2.87 2.70
C PHE A 119 -0.58 -4.23 2.39
N GLU A 120 0.23 -4.78 3.31
CA GLU A 120 0.80 -6.13 3.19
C GLU A 120 -0.31 -7.19 3.13
N GLY A 121 -1.33 -7.11 3.99
CA GLY A 121 -2.46 -8.03 3.98
C GLY A 121 -3.24 -8.05 2.66
N TYR A 122 -3.44 -6.89 2.03
CA TYR A 122 -4.09 -6.80 0.71
C TYR A 122 -3.17 -7.22 -0.44
N LEU A 123 -1.87 -6.90 -0.39
CA LEU A 123 -0.87 -7.40 -1.34
C LEU A 123 -0.79 -8.93 -1.33
N ASP A 124 -0.86 -9.52 -0.13
CA ASP A 124 -0.92 -10.96 0.09
C ASP A 124 -2.18 -11.61 -0.52
N ARG A 125 -3.30 -10.89 -0.56
CA ARG A 125 -4.51 -11.36 -1.26
C ARG A 125 -4.30 -11.38 -2.77
N CYS A 126 -3.75 -10.32 -3.36
CA CYS A 126 -3.44 -10.30 -4.80
C CYS A 126 -2.53 -11.47 -5.21
N TRP A 127 -1.50 -11.81 -4.41
CA TRP A 127 -0.60 -12.94 -4.72
C TRP A 127 -1.23 -14.32 -4.50
N ARG A 128 -2.33 -14.43 -3.77
CA ARG A 128 -3.08 -15.68 -3.53
C ARG A 128 -4.32 -15.83 -4.42
N ASP A 129 -4.70 -14.77 -5.12
CA ASP A 129 -5.79 -14.81 -6.09
C ASP A 129 -5.38 -15.70 -7.27
N GLU A 130 -6.20 -16.73 -7.56
CA GLU A 130 -5.87 -17.77 -8.54
C GLU A 130 -5.91 -17.21 -9.97
N VAL A 131 -6.92 -16.38 -10.28
CA VAL A 131 -7.08 -15.71 -11.58
C VAL A 131 -5.87 -14.81 -11.88
N TYR A 132 -5.40 -14.05 -10.88
CA TYR A 132 -4.19 -13.23 -11.06
C TYR A 132 -2.91 -14.06 -11.25
N GLN A 133 -2.77 -15.20 -10.57
CA GLN A 133 -1.62 -16.09 -10.74
C GLN A 133 -1.58 -16.68 -12.15
N GLU A 134 -2.70 -17.20 -12.64
CA GLU A 134 -2.83 -17.76 -13.99
C GLU A 134 -2.56 -16.70 -15.06
N ALA A 135 -3.18 -15.52 -14.94
CA ALA A 135 -2.98 -14.40 -15.86
C ALA A 135 -1.53 -13.87 -15.86
N TYR A 136 -0.86 -13.83 -14.71
CA TYR A 136 0.55 -13.44 -14.61
C TYR A 136 1.47 -14.41 -15.36
N ASP A 137 1.24 -15.71 -15.18
CA ASP A 137 2.02 -16.77 -15.83
C ASP A 137 1.74 -16.84 -17.33
N GLU A 138 0.51 -16.61 -17.78
CA GLU A 138 0.16 -16.49 -19.20
C GLU A 138 0.85 -15.27 -19.84
N TRP A 139 0.70 -14.08 -19.26
CA TRP A 139 1.35 -12.86 -19.74
C TRP A 139 2.87 -13.01 -19.86
N ALA A 140 3.49 -13.69 -18.89
CA ALA A 140 4.92 -13.99 -18.93
C ALA A 140 5.31 -14.97 -20.05
N LYS A 141 4.47 -15.97 -20.36
CA LYS A 141 4.67 -16.90 -21.48
C LYS A 141 4.50 -16.19 -22.82
N GLU A 142 3.48 -15.35 -22.98
CA GLU A 142 3.26 -14.57 -24.20
C GLU A 142 4.38 -13.58 -24.48
N GLY A 143 4.84 -12.84 -23.47
CA GLY A 143 5.99 -11.93 -23.59
C GLY A 143 7.31 -12.64 -23.96
N LYS A 144 7.45 -13.93 -23.59
CA LYS A 144 8.55 -14.78 -24.08
C LYS A 144 8.32 -15.17 -25.56
N LYS A 145 7.12 -15.65 -25.93
CA LYS A 145 6.77 -16.04 -27.31
C LYS A 145 6.99 -14.90 -28.32
N ALA A 146 6.51 -13.70 -28.03
CA ALA A 146 6.64 -12.52 -28.90
C ALA A 146 8.11 -12.19 -29.21
N LYS A 147 8.97 -12.24 -28.19
CA LYS A 147 10.43 -12.03 -28.34
C LYS A 147 11.12 -13.11 -29.16
N VAL A 148 10.63 -14.35 -29.14
CA VAL A 148 11.15 -15.44 -29.99
C VAL A 148 10.73 -15.26 -31.45
N VAL A 149 9.49 -14.84 -31.72
CA VAL A 149 8.99 -14.59 -33.10
C VAL A 149 9.75 -13.45 -33.77
N ASN A 150 10.03 -12.36 -33.05
CA ASN A 150 10.84 -11.25 -33.55
C ASN A 150 12.36 -11.57 -33.53
N GLY A 151 12.76 -12.72 -32.99
CA GLY A 151 14.13 -13.08 -32.62
C GLY A 151 14.82 -14.07 -33.56
N LYS A 152 14.96 -13.76 -34.86
CA LYS A 152 16.02 -14.38 -35.68
C LYS A 152 17.40 -13.81 -35.31
N GLY A 153 17.83 -14.06 -34.08
CA GLY A 153 19.12 -13.67 -33.52
C GLY A 153 19.43 -14.50 -32.26
N LYS A 154 20.59 -15.17 -32.24
CA LYS A 154 20.98 -16.21 -31.26
C LYS A 154 20.60 -15.89 -29.81
N SER A 155 19.82 -16.77 -29.20
CA SER A 155 19.55 -16.78 -27.76
C SER A 155 20.76 -17.34 -26.99
N VAL A 156 21.13 -16.70 -25.88
CA VAL A 156 21.93 -17.31 -24.81
C VAL A 156 21.01 -17.40 -23.60
N GLU A 157 20.76 -18.62 -23.12
CA GLU A 157 19.87 -18.84 -21.97
C GLU A 157 20.48 -18.30 -20.68
N ARG A 158 19.61 -17.82 -19.79
CA ARG A 158 19.98 -17.26 -18.50
C ARG A 158 19.15 -17.99 -17.44
N PRO A 159 19.77 -18.66 -16.46
CA PRO A 159 19.08 -19.63 -15.62
C PRO A 159 18.01 -18.98 -14.74
N GLU A 160 16.91 -19.70 -14.58
CA GLU A 160 15.83 -19.35 -13.65
C GLU A 160 16.35 -19.39 -12.19
N ARG A 161 15.74 -18.60 -11.31
CA ARG A 161 16.03 -18.66 -9.87
C ARG A 161 14.78 -19.03 -9.10
N ASP A 162 14.90 -20.07 -8.31
CA ASP A 162 13.78 -20.83 -7.74
C ASP A 162 12.75 -20.03 -6.96
N MET A 163 11.50 -20.48 -7.07
CA MET A 163 10.42 -20.07 -6.18
C MET A 163 10.65 -20.63 -4.76
N HIS A 164 11.28 -19.86 -3.89
CA HIS A 164 11.37 -20.23 -2.48
C HIS A 164 10.07 -19.91 -1.73
N VAL A 165 9.07 -20.78 -1.88
CA VAL A 165 7.89 -20.82 -1.02
C VAL A 165 8.34 -21.14 0.40
N ARG A 166 8.15 -20.20 1.35
CA ARG A 166 8.45 -20.44 2.77
C ARG A 166 7.41 -21.37 3.39
N SER A 167 7.61 -22.68 3.25
CA SER A 167 6.88 -23.68 4.02
C SER A 167 7.33 -23.67 5.49
N ARG A 168 6.36 -23.50 6.39
CA ARG A 168 6.55 -23.37 7.84
C ARG A 168 6.74 -24.75 8.47
N ALA A 169 7.98 -25.21 8.61
CA ALA A 169 8.29 -26.48 9.26
C ALA A 169 8.03 -26.42 10.79
N LYS A 170 7.32 -27.44 11.31
CA LYS A 170 7.12 -27.66 12.75
C LYS A 170 8.41 -28.25 13.37
N GLY A 171 8.63 -27.99 14.65
CA GLY A 171 9.87 -28.38 15.34
C GLY A 171 10.00 -29.88 15.66
N ARG A 172 11.20 -30.29 16.06
CA ARG A 172 11.50 -31.58 16.69
C ARG A 172 12.69 -31.42 17.64
N ALA A 173 12.69 -32.19 18.72
CA ALA A 173 13.50 -31.94 19.91
C ALA A 173 14.83 -32.74 19.99
N THR A 174 15.68 -32.29 20.93
CA THR A 174 16.71 -33.04 21.68
C THR A 174 17.81 -33.81 20.94
N ALA A 175 19.07 -33.41 21.19
CA ALA A 175 20.18 -34.34 21.40
C ALA A 175 21.21 -33.77 22.38
N LYS A 176 21.40 -34.45 23.52
CA LYS A 176 22.34 -34.12 24.60
C LYS A 176 23.70 -34.78 24.33
N ARG A 177 24.81 -34.04 24.33
CA ARG A 177 26.16 -34.62 24.44
C ARG A 177 27.01 -33.86 25.46
N LYS A 178 27.65 -34.64 26.34
CA LYS A 178 28.46 -34.23 27.50
C LYS A 178 29.90 -34.72 27.27
N ARG A 179 30.88 -33.81 27.33
CA ARG A 179 32.33 -34.02 27.61
C ARG A 179 32.80 -32.66 28.21
N THR A 180 33.37 -32.47 29.40
CA THR A 180 34.43 -33.16 30.18
C THR A 180 35.75 -33.26 29.39
N SER A 181 36.89 -32.70 29.81
CA SER A 181 37.25 -32.08 31.11
C SER A 181 38.50 -31.18 31.04
N SER A 182 38.69 -30.37 32.09
CA SER A 182 39.95 -30.10 32.86
C SER A 182 41.22 -29.55 32.17
N ASP A 183 41.57 -28.29 32.45
CA ASP A 183 42.58 -27.87 33.47
C ASP A 183 42.36 -26.36 33.80
N SER A 184 42.35 -25.85 35.04
CA SER A 184 43.42 -25.71 36.06
C SER A 184 44.42 -24.59 35.71
N GLU A 185 44.64 -23.48 36.43
CA GLU A 185 44.06 -22.79 37.63
C GLU A 185 44.40 -21.26 37.54
N GLY A 186 44.01 -20.30 38.39
CA GLY A 186 43.14 -20.22 39.59
C GLY A 186 43.25 -18.83 40.28
N HIS A 187 42.29 -18.48 41.15
CA HIS A 187 42.28 -17.39 42.18
C HIS A 187 42.54 -15.91 41.74
N GLU A 188 42.06 -14.83 42.41
CA GLU A 188 41.53 -14.64 43.79
C GLU A 188 40.16 -13.90 43.87
N GLU A 189 39.66 -13.72 45.10
CA GLU A 189 38.31 -13.29 45.49
C GLU A 189 38.09 -11.77 45.60
N SER A 190 36.80 -11.36 45.65
CA SER A 190 36.15 -10.59 46.74
C SER A 190 34.84 -9.97 46.21
N SER A 191 33.65 -10.35 46.68
CA SER A 191 32.95 -9.79 47.86
C SER A 191 32.93 -8.24 47.83
N THR A 192 31.81 -7.50 47.82
CA THR A 192 30.39 -7.74 48.19
C THR A 192 29.52 -6.78 47.30
N GLN A 193 28.19 -6.60 47.34
CA GLN A 193 27.10 -6.97 48.26
C GLN A 193 25.74 -7.01 47.52
N GLU A 194 24.67 -7.42 48.22
CA GLU A 194 23.27 -7.20 47.83
C GLU A 194 22.80 -5.80 48.28
N GLU A 195 21.96 -5.13 47.49
CA GLU A 195 20.84 -4.35 48.06
C GLU A 195 19.59 -4.48 47.17
N HIS A 196 18.46 -4.73 47.83
CA HIS A 196 17.14 -4.88 47.26
C HIS A 196 16.29 -3.71 47.75
N VAL A 197 16.01 -2.72 46.90
CA VAL A 197 15.06 -1.65 47.22
C VAL A 197 13.86 -1.76 46.29
N GLU A 198 12.80 -2.36 46.85
CA GLU A 198 11.45 -2.20 46.33
C GLU A 198 10.98 -0.78 46.65
N ASN A 199 10.53 -0.03 45.65
CA ASN A 199 9.70 1.15 45.88
C ASN A 199 8.50 1.09 44.93
N LYS A 200 7.37 0.66 45.50
CA LYS A 200 6.04 0.99 44.99
C LYS A 200 5.66 2.33 45.61
N ASP A 201 5.31 3.31 44.79
CA ASP A 201 4.37 4.35 45.20
C ASP A 201 3.50 4.71 44.00
N ALA A 202 2.19 4.83 44.25
CA ALA A 202 1.17 5.10 43.26
C ALA A 202 0.18 6.13 43.81
N VAL A 203 0.37 7.39 43.39
CA VAL A 203 -0.50 8.56 43.55
C VAL A 203 0.01 9.63 42.57
N ASP A 204 -0.77 10.53 41.98
CA ASP A 204 -2.22 10.76 42.03
C ASP A 204 -2.71 11.38 40.70
N GLU A 205 -4.01 11.32 40.40
CA GLU A 205 -4.64 12.05 39.30
C GLU A 205 -5.16 13.42 39.77
N SER A 206 -4.43 14.53 39.54
CA SER A 206 -5.08 15.85 39.33
C SER A 206 -4.12 16.94 38.83
N GLU A 207 -4.16 17.25 37.53
CA GLU A 207 -4.28 18.65 37.04
C GLU A 207 -4.54 18.66 35.53
N ILE A 208 -5.80 18.90 35.15
CA ILE A 208 -6.21 19.19 33.77
C ILE A 208 -6.75 20.63 33.74
N GLU A 209 -5.87 21.60 33.55
CA GLU A 209 -6.26 22.92 33.04
C GLU A 209 -6.22 22.86 31.49
N SER A 210 -7.35 22.61 30.82
CA SER A 210 -8.38 23.60 30.48
C SER A 210 -7.92 24.68 29.48
N ILE A 211 -7.73 24.29 28.21
CA ILE A 211 -7.77 25.22 27.08
C ILE A 211 -8.90 24.80 26.14
N SER A 212 -10.06 25.46 26.28
CA SER A 212 -11.20 25.34 25.37
C SER A 212 -11.19 26.45 24.30
N PRO A 213 -11.80 26.25 23.13
CA PRO A 213 -11.61 27.13 21.97
C PRO A 213 -12.41 28.43 22.07
N SER A 214 -11.77 29.57 21.77
CA SER A 214 -12.41 30.89 21.74
C SER A 214 -13.25 31.07 20.46
N ALA A 215 -14.54 31.39 20.65
CA ALA A 215 -15.51 31.56 19.59
C ALA A 215 -15.54 32.98 18.98
N SER A 216 -16.10 33.08 17.78
CA SER A 216 -16.22 34.29 16.98
C SER A 216 -16.93 35.45 17.69
N LYS A 217 -16.41 36.68 17.53
CA LYS A 217 -17.18 37.91 17.78
C LYS A 217 -17.64 38.52 16.45
N LYS A 218 -18.97 38.53 16.23
CA LYS A 218 -19.61 39.35 15.19
C LYS A 218 -19.55 40.82 15.60
N THR A 219 -19.16 41.70 14.68
CA THR A 219 -19.59 43.10 14.70
C THR A 219 -20.84 43.24 13.82
N ARG A 220 -21.83 44.01 14.29
CA ARG A 220 -23.01 44.40 13.50
C ARG A 220 -22.75 45.80 12.92
N SER A 221 -23.09 46.00 11.67
CA SER A 221 -23.45 47.32 11.15
C SER A 221 -24.83 47.23 10.50
N THR A 222 -25.63 48.28 10.71
CA THR A 222 -27.02 48.38 10.29
C THR A 222 -27.11 49.23 9.03
N THR A 223 -27.87 48.78 8.02
CA THR A 223 -28.69 49.66 7.17
C THR A 223 -29.90 48.88 6.65
N GLN A 224 -31.05 49.56 6.63
CA GLN A 224 -32.38 49.03 6.33
C GLN A 224 -32.84 49.53 4.95
N SER A 225 -33.26 48.65 4.04
CA SER A 225 -34.18 49.07 2.95
C SER A 225 -35.06 47.96 2.37
N GLN A 226 -36.34 48.03 2.76
CA GLN A 226 -37.56 47.85 1.96
C GLN A 226 -37.70 46.70 0.92
N ARG A 227 -38.59 45.75 1.27
CA ARG A 227 -39.74 45.24 0.49
C ARG A 227 -39.66 45.21 -1.06
N ARG A 228 -39.85 44.01 -1.63
CA ARG A 228 -41.15 43.61 -2.27
C ARG A 228 -41.22 42.13 -2.70
N ARG A 229 -42.46 41.63 -2.80
CA ARG A 229 -42.84 40.29 -3.31
C ARG A 229 -42.74 40.22 -4.84
N ALA A 230 -42.39 39.06 -5.38
CA ALA A 230 -43.16 38.35 -6.42
C ALA A 230 -42.63 36.92 -6.59
N ALA A 231 -43.52 35.95 -6.77
CA ALA A 231 -43.15 34.59 -7.18
C ALA A 231 -42.97 34.55 -8.71
N ASN A 232 -42.15 33.62 -9.21
CA ASN A 232 -42.19 33.26 -10.62
C ASN A 232 -42.13 31.73 -10.76
N VAL A 233 -43.27 31.15 -11.10
CA VAL A 233 -43.44 29.75 -11.51
C VAL A 233 -43.95 29.81 -12.95
N ILE A 234 -43.20 29.31 -13.91
CA ILE A 234 -43.66 29.11 -15.29
C ILE A 234 -43.22 27.72 -15.77
N HIS A 235 -44.16 27.01 -16.37
CA HIS A 235 -44.09 25.61 -16.81
C HIS A 235 -43.23 25.40 -18.08
N ASP A 236 -42.65 24.20 -18.20
CA ASP A 236 -42.31 23.58 -19.47
C ASP A 236 -43.57 23.20 -20.29
N PRO A 237 -43.58 23.40 -21.63
CA PRO A 237 -44.50 22.75 -22.55
C PRO A 237 -43.91 21.46 -23.20
N PRO A 238 -44.74 20.44 -23.52
CA PRO A 238 -44.26 19.10 -23.89
C PRO A 238 -44.00 18.88 -25.39
N ALA A 239 -43.27 17.80 -25.69
CA ALA A 239 -42.90 17.37 -27.04
C ALA A 239 -44.07 16.83 -27.89
N THR A 240 -44.06 17.12 -29.19
CA THR A 240 -44.95 16.53 -30.19
C THR A 240 -44.25 15.47 -31.06
N ARG A 241 -45.00 14.47 -31.52
CA ARG A 241 -44.47 13.22 -32.10
C ARG A 241 -44.90 13.06 -33.57
N ARG A 242 -43.92 12.89 -34.45
CA ARG A 242 -43.89 12.11 -35.72
C ARG A 242 -45.19 12.01 -36.54
N SER A 243 -45.14 12.45 -37.81
CA SER A 243 -45.90 11.78 -38.89
C SER A 243 -45.15 11.81 -40.23
N THR A 244 -45.30 10.74 -41.00
CA THR A 244 -44.70 10.48 -42.32
C THR A 244 -45.69 10.76 -43.43
N ARG A 245 -45.25 11.32 -44.57
CA ARG A 245 -45.95 11.10 -45.85
C ARG A 245 -45.02 11.17 -47.06
N SER A 246 -45.36 10.37 -48.07
CA SER A 246 -44.60 10.14 -49.30
C SER A 246 -45.33 10.70 -50.53
N ARG A 247 -44.62 10.72 -51.68
CA ARG A 247 -45.08 11.10 -53.03
C ARG A 247 -45.38 12.61 -53.20
N THR A 248 -45.19 13.18 -54.39
CA THR A 248 -44.88 12.62 -55.73
C THR A 248 -43.58 13.14 -56.29
#